data_AF-A0AAD6ZKH6-F1
#
_entry.id   AF-A0AAD6ZKH6-F1
#
_cell.length_a   1.000
_cell.length_b   1.000
_cell.length_c   1.000
_cell.angle_alpha   90.00
_cell.angle_beta   90.00
_cell.angle_gamma   90.00
#
_symmetry.space_group_name_H-M   'P 1'
#
loop_
_entity.id
_entity.type
_entity.pdbx_description
1 polymer ?
#
loop_
_entity_poly.entity_id
_entity_poly.type
_entity_poly.pdbx_seq_one_letter_code
_entity_poly.pdbx_strand_id
1 'polypeptide(L)' 'HSTLWDEIRNAHLFTEETDHVVALLLQLLGQHRMKMPPLQGVLTLREKWTQNLMHPDNVFCSEGFLPFFVSCNAYPA' A
#
# COMPACT_ATOMS: atom_id res chain seq x y z
N HIS A 1 6.85 -8.69 -2.25
CA HIS A 1 5.72 -9.57 -1.87
C HIS A 1 5.92 -9.94 -0.40
N SER A 2 5.01 -9.57 0.50
CA SER A 2 5.07 -9.98 1.91
C SER A 2 4.17 -11.19 2.10
N THR A 3 4.63 -12.22 2.80
CA THR A 3 3.89 -13.47 3.05
C THR A 3 2.61 -13.27 3.85
N LEU A 4 2.46 -12.13 4.53
CA LEU A 4 1.24 -11.76 5.25
C LEU A 4 0.05 -11.54 4.31
N TRP A 5 0.29 -11.16 3.05
CA TRP A 5 -0.78 -10.99 2.05
C TRP A 5 -1.33 -12.31 1.52
N ASP A 6 -0.54 -13.38 1.58
CA ASP A 6 -0.86 -14.70 1.04
C ASP A 6 -1.69 -15.56 2.01
N GLU A 7 -2.02 -15.02 3.19
CA GLU A 7 -2.87 -15.71 4.15
C GLU A 7 -4.31 -15.85 3.62
N ILE A 8 -4.91 -17.03 3.77
CA ILE A 8 -6.26 -17.35 3.29
C ILE A 8 -7.31 -16.31 3.74
N ARG A 9 -7.15 -15.74 4.94
CA ARG A 9 -8.04 -14.70 5.46
C ARG A 9 -8.06 -13.42 4.62
N ASN A 10 -7.01 -13.15 3.84
CA ASN A 10 -6.90 -11.99 2.96
C ASN A 10 -7.38 -12.28 1.53
N ALA A 11 -7.85 -13.49 1.23
CA ALA A 11 -8.36 -13.85 -0.11
C ALA A 11 -9.50 -12.93 -0.58
N HIS A 12 -10.29 -12.40 0.36
CA HIS A 12 -11.37 -11.45 0.06
C HIS A 12 -10.88 -10.11 -0.53
N LEU A 13 -9.59 -9.78 -0.41
CA LEU A 13 -8.99 -8.60 -1.02
C LEU A 13 -8.67 -8.81 -2.51
N PHE A 14 -8.63 -10.05 -2.98
CA PHE A 14 -8.30 -10.40 -4.37
C PHE A 14 -9.58 -10.81 -5.10
N THR A 15 -10.38 -9.80 -5.46
CA THR A 15 -11.61 -9.95 -6.25
C THR A 15 -11.45 -9.23 -7.58
N GLU A 16 -12.17 -9.65 -8.61
CA GLU A 16 -12.13 -8.99 -9.93
C GLU A 16 -12.44 -7.49 -9.85
N GLU A 17 -13.37 -7.10 -8.97
CA GLU A 17 -13.70 -5.70 -8.73
C GLU A 17 -12.52 -4.93 -8.13
N THR A 18 -11.85 -5.51 -7.13
CA THR A 18 -10.67 -4.89 -6.51
C THR A 18 -9.53 -4.81 -7.50
N ASP A 19 -9.29 -5.85 -8.29
CA ASP A 19 -8.27 -5.88 -9.34
C ASP A 19 -8.51 -4.78 -10.39
N HIS A 20 -9.76 -4.56 -10.77
CA HIS A 20 -10.11 -3.48 -11.71
C HIS A 20 -9.78 -2.10 -11.14
N VAL A 21 -10.13 -1.83 -9.88
CA VAL A 21 -9.82 -0.56 -9.19
C VAL A 21 -8.31 -0.38 -9.04
N VAL A 22 -7.59 -1.44 -8.65
CA VAL A 22 -6.12 -1.42 -8.52
C VAL A 22 -5.46 -1.13 -9.87
N ALA A 23 -5.94 -1.74 -10.95
CA ALA A 23 -5.41 -1.50 -12.30
C ALA A 23 -5.58 -0.04 -12.73
N LEU A 24 -6.75 0.56 -12.46
CA LEU A 24 -7.00 1.98 -12.72
C LEU A 24 -6.06 2.88 -11.91
N LEU A 25 -5.86 2.58 -10.63
CA LEU A 25 -4.92 3.32 -9.78
C LEU A 25 -3.50 3.25 -10.34
N LEU A 26 -3.01 2.05 -10.70
CA LEU A 26 -1.68 1.87 -11.29
C LEU A 26 -1.52 2.65 -12.59
N GLN A 27 -2.55 2.69 -13.43
CA GLN A 27 -2.57 3.50 -14.65
C GLN A 27 -2.42 4.99 -14.34
N LEU A 28 -3.21 5.52 -13.41
CA LEU A 28 -3.16 6.94 -13.01
C LEU A 28 -1.79 7.31 -12.43
N LEU A 29 -1.21 6.45 -11.58
CA LEU A 29 0.13 6.65 -11.03
C LEU A 29 1.19 6.73 -12.15
N GLY A 30 1.09 5.84 -13.14
CA GLY A 30 1.97 5.85 -14.32
C GLY A 30 1.82 7.13 -15.16
N GLN A 31 0.58 7.54 -15.45
CA GLN A 31 0.26 8.75 -16.21
C GLN A 31 0.82 10.02 -15.55
N HIS A 32 0.72 10.11 -14.22
CA HIS A 32 1.17 11.27 -13.46
C HIS A 32 2.62 11.17 -12.94
N ARG A 33 3.36 10.12 -13.33
CA ARG A 33 4.74 9.85 -12.87
C ARG A 33 4.86 9.89 -11.35
N MET A 34 3.90 9.27 -10.67
CA MET A 34 3.88 9.14 -9.22
C MET A 34 4.65 7.89 -8.81
N LYS A 35 5.43 7.99 -7.74
CA LYS A 35 6.18 6.90 -7.12
C LYS A 35 5.78 6.78 -5.66
N MET A 36 5.83 5.57 -5.14
CA MET A 36 5.72 5.33 -3.71
C MET A 36 7.12 5.45 -3.09
N PRO A 37 7.34 6.34 -2.10
CA PRO A 37 8.57 6.35 -1.32
C PRO A 37 8.79 4.99 -0.64
N PRO A 38 10.04 4.59 -0.36
CA PRO A 38 10.32 3.33 0.32
C PRO A 38 9.73 3.36 1.73
N LEU A 39 8.57 2.72 1.89
CA LEU A 39 7.94 2.54 3.19
C LEU A 39 8.52 1.30 3.87
N GLN A 40 9.04 1.45 5.09
CA GLN A 40 9.62 0.33 5.82
C GLN A 40 8.54 -0.54 6.47
N GLY A 41 7.88 -1.41 5.70
CA GLY A 41 7.14 -2.57 6.22
C GLY A 41 6.08 -2.29 7.30
N VAL A 42 5.55 -1.07 7.37
CA VAL A 42 4.65 -0.66 8.46
C VAL A 42 3.23 -1.12 8.17
N LEU A 43 2.60 -1.76 9.15
CA LEU A 43 1.19 -2.14 9.10
C LEU A 43 0.38 -0.95 9.63
N THR A 44 -0.38 -0.29 8.78
CA THR A 44 -1.08 0.97 9.12
C THR A 44 -2.49 0.76 9.65
N LEU A 45 -3.05 -0.44 9.46
CA LEU A 45 -4.39 -0.78 9.96
C LEU A 45 -4.36 -2.05 10.78
N ARG A 46 -5.02 -2.01 11.95
CA ARG A 46 -5.35 -3.18 12.75
C ARG A 46 -6.87 -3.27 12.84
N GLU A 47 -7.44 -4.29 12.22
CA GLU A 47 -8.88 -4.54 12.31
C GLU A 47 -9.23 -4.94 13.76
N LYS A 48 -10.32 -4.36 14.31
CA LYS A 48 -10.60 -4.43 15.75
C LYS A 48 -11.00 -5.84 16.22
N TRP A 49 -11.73 -6.59 15.40
CA TRP A 49 -12.32 -7.87 15.81
C TRP A 49 -11.38 -9.05 15.61
N THR A 50 -10.78 -9.15 14.43
CA THR A 50 -9.87 -10.20 13.99
C THR A 50 -8.42 -9.93 14.34
N GLN A 51 -8.09 -8.68 14.73
CA GLN A 51 -6.73 -8.22 14.96
C GLN A 51 -5.83 -8.35 13.71
N ASN A 52 -6.44 -8.48 12.53
CA ASN A 52 -5.70 -8.59 11.28
C ASN A 52 -4.92 -7.30 11.04
N LEU A 53 -3.62 -7.44 10.81
CA LEU A 53 -2.73 -6.33 10.53
C LEU A 53 -2.55 -6.20 9.03
N MET A 54 -2.87 -5.03 8.52
CA MET A 54 -2.84 -4.73 7.09
C MET A 54 -2.11 -3.40 6.85
N HIS A 55 -1.73 -3.18 5.60
CA HIS A 55 -1.11 -1.94 5.16
C HIS A 55 -1.91 -1.34 3.99
N PRO A 56 -3.13 -0.84 4.22
CA PRO A 56 -3.95 -0.23 3.16
C PRO A 56 -3.56 1.21 2.84
N ASP A 57 -2.88 1.92 3.76
CA ASP A 57 -2.56 3.33 3.56
C ASP A 57 -1.29 3.47 2.73
N ASN A 58 -1.38 4.22 1.64
CA ASN A 58 -0.29 4.38 0.70
C ASN A 58 0.11 5.86 0.58
N VAL A 59 1.40 6.13 0.45
CA VAL A 59 1.93 7.47 0.19
C VAL A 59 2.51 7.50 -1.21
N PHE A 60 2.10 8.49 -2.02
CA PHE A 60 2.65 8.70 -3.37
C PHE A 60 3.20 10.11 -3.49
N CYS A 61 4.32 10.26 -4.18
CA CYS A 61 4.91 11.55 -4.54
C CYS A 61 5.24 11.58 -6.02
N SER A 62 5.40 12.76 -6.61
CA SER A 62 5.95 12.84 -7.97
C SER A 62 7.38 12.31 -7.98
N GLU A 63 7.79 11.65 -9.06
CA GLU A 63 9.11 11.04 -9.21
C GLU A 63 10.27 11.99 -8.90
N GLY A 64 10.16 13.27 -9.30
CA GLY A 64 11.17 14.29 -9.01
C GLY A 64 11.35 14.61 -7.52
N PHE A 65 10.37 14.30 -6.67
CA PHE A 65 10.46 14.51 -5.22
C PHE A 65 11.08 13.31 -4.48
N LEU A 66 11.19 12.15 -5.12
CA LEU A 66 11.65 10.92 -4.47
C LEU A 66 13.05 11.05 -3.82
N PRO A 67 14.05 11.74 -4.41
CA PRO A 67 15.37 11.91 -3.79
C PRO A 67 15.36 12.79 -2.52
N PHE A 68 14.30 13.55 -2.29
CA PHE A 68 14.17 14.45 -1.14
C PHE A 68 13.44 13.80 0.06
N PHE A 69 12.94 12.57 -0.09
CA PHE A 69 12.36 11.82 1.02
C PHE A 69 13.45 11.31 1.96
N VAL A 70 13.42 11.77 3.21
CA VAL A 70 14.33 11.31 4.28
C VAL A 70 13.84 10.00 4.90
N SER A 71 12.54 9.89 5.19
CA SER A 71 11.91 8.69 5.72
C SER A 71 10.40 8.73 5.48
N CYS A 72 9.75 7.56 5.46
CA CYS A 72 8.31 7.44 5.40
C CYS A 72 7.88 6.26 6.28
N ASN A 73 7.33 6.58 7.45
CA ASN A 73 7.00 5.64 8.52
C ASN A 73 5.57 5.91 9.01
N ALA A 74 4.92 4.93 9.65
CA ALA A 74 3.67 5.13 10.37
C ALA A 74 3.89 5.07 11.88
N TYR A 75 2.99 5.71 12.65
CA TYR A 75 3.04 5.70 14.11
C TYR A 75 2.08 4.65 14.68
N PRO A 76 2.45 3.93 15.77
CA PRO A 76 3.76 3.94 16.41
C PRO A 76 4.82 3.30 15.51
N ALA A 77 6.01 3.90 15.52
CA ALA A 77 7.17 3.37 14.80
C ALA A 77 7.75 2.13 15.49
#